data_AF-A0A348DE37-F1
#
_entry.id   AF-A0A348DE37-F1
#
_cell.length_a   1.000
_cell.length_b   1.000
_cell.length_c   1.000
_cell.angle_alpha   90.00
_cell.angle_beta   90.00
_cell.angle_gamma   90.00
#
_symmetry.space_group_name_H-M   'P 1'
#
loop_
_entity.id
_entity.type
_entity.pdbx_description
1 polymer ?
#
loop_
_entity_poly.entity_id
_entity_poly.type
_entity_poly.pdbx_seq_one_letter_code
_entity_poly.pdbx_strand_id
1 'polypeptide(L)'
;MKSMKNGIAEQKNAEIDALTSQVNKAQFRVNQLTTVVTSLTAKQANFAALLTDADSKKDAALANLNQAKTLVANVETLQRYSILVSQQTDKSLRNVRETSNHMAELIEQLIFSADVVEKLSGFVNRQKAANNVIPDALVAVLNQATSDANNAVALTLTALQSSYASAASVDQAGSVSALEARQAQQWLTLLTGTSADVQESLAQKRVNAVIKSVEKVLKALGKAQRENQNLMSQQNEKTQKYEAQLGQLNRPVTLEASASAVSADNASGDSVTSNDTETVSAQSRNEELSERVLSLQQEAIQARLAMDTARQEYRDSSETLNNLTRQADFYIAQLNIVIRSQQDNALYTLIQRGYQRAVERYQSALAASNMANTQLESAKSELARATASLNSLNAGLGAAKAAAFAA
;
A
#
# COMPACT_ATOMS: atom_id res chain seq x y z
N MET A 1 49.31 55.66 82.00
CA MET A 1 47.85 55.40 81.93
C MET A 1 47.13 56.08 80.76
N LYS A 2 47.41 57.36 80.43
CA LYS A 2 46.72 58.07 79.34
C LYS A 2 46.99 57.50 77.92
N SER A 3 48.22 57.05 77.66
CA SER A 3 48.60 56.43 76.36
C SER A 3 48.02 55.01 76.16
N MET A 4 47.86 54.19 77.22
CA MET A 4 47.18 52.89 77.13
C MET A 4 45.67 53.02 76.89
N LYS A 5 45.00 54.02 77.48
CA LYS A 5 43.58 54.31 77.22
C LYS A 5 43.32 54.70 75.76
N ASN A 6 44.23 55.46 75.15
CA ASN A 6 44.11 55.84 73.72
C ASN A 6 44.26 54.63 72.78
N GLY A 7 45.18 53.71 73.05
CA GLY A 7 45.36 52.50 72.22
C GLY A 7 44.16 51.54 72.28
N ILE A 8 43.51 51.38 73.44
CA ILE A 8 42.30 50.55 73.58
C ILE A 8 41.11 51.18 72.83
N ALA A 9 40.99 52.50 72.87
CA ALA A 9 39.93 53.22 72.15
C ALA A 9 40.11 53.12 70.62
N GLU A 10 41.33 53.25 70.10
CA GLU A 10 41.64 53.05 68.68
C GLU A 10 41.33 51.61 68.23
N GLN A 11 41.67 50.62 69.05
CA GLN A 11 41.41 49.21 68.73
C GLN A 11 39.91 48.89 68.68
N LYS A 12 39.11 49.42 69.61
CA LYS A 12 37.65 49.28 69.60
C LYS A 12 37.00 49.99 68.42
N ASN A 13 37.49 51.18 68.05
CA ASN A 13 37.01 51.89 66.86
C ASN A 13 37.34 51.11 65.58
N ALA A 14 38.54 50.54 65.47
CA ALA A 14 38.91 49.70 64.33
C ALA A 14 38.01 48.45 64.21
N GLU A 15 37.61 47.85 65.34
CA GLU A 15 36.69 46.70 65.36
C GLU A 15 35.26 47.09 64.95
N ILE A 16 34.78 48.26 65.41
CA ILE A 16 33.48 48.83 64.97
C ILE A 16 33.49 49.12 63.47
N ASP A 17 34.58 49.68 62.93
CA ASP A 17 34.71 49.97 61.49
C ASP A 17 34.74 48.67 60.67
N ALA A 18 35.47 47.65 61.15
CA ALA A 18 35.50 46.34 60.51
C ALA A 18 34.12 45.67 60.49
N LEU A 19 33.40 45.67 61.62
CA LEU A 19 32.03 45.13 61.70
C LEU A 19 31.06 45.94 60.84
N THR A 20 31.19 47.27 60.79
CA THR A 20 30.39 48.14 59.92
C THR A 20 30.60 47.78 58.44
N SER A 21 31.85 47.55 58.03
CA SER A 21 32.17 47.08 56.67
C SER A 21 31.56 45.71 56.37
N GLN A 22 31.62 44.77 57.33
CA GLN A 22 31.00 43.44 57.18
C GLN A 22 29.47 43.52 57.07
N VAL A 23 28.82 44.33 57.91
CA VAL A 23 27.37 44.59 57.84
C VAL A 23 26.99 45.15 56.48
N ASN A 24 27.72 46.15 55.96
CA ASN A 24 27.44 46.73 54.65
C ASN A 24 27.56 45.68 53.52
N LYS A 25 28.58 44.81 53.57
CA LYS A 25 28.74 43.71 52.60
C LYS A 25 27.60 42.69 52.71
N ALA A 26 27.20 42.32 53.93
CA ALA A 26 26.09 41.40 54.16
C ALA A 26 24.76 41.98 53.68
N GLN A 27 24.51 43.27 53.93
CA GLN A 27 23.33 43.98 53.44
C GLN A 27 23.27 43.99 51.91
N PHE A 28 24.40 44.28 51.25
CA PHE A 28 24.48 44.22 49.80
C PHE A 28 24.16 42.82 49.26
N ARG A 29 24.67 41.77 49.91
CA ARG A 29 24.37 40.37 49.54
C ARG A 29 22.88 40.04 49.70
N VAL A 30 22.25 40.48 50.79
CA VAL A 30 20.80 40.32 51.01
C VAL A 30 19.99 41.04 49.92
N ASN A 31 20.37 42.27 49.56
CA ASN A 31 19.70 43.03 48.49
C ASN A 31 19.81 42.31 47.13
N GLN A 32 20.98 41.75 46.81
CA GLN A 32 21.18 40.95 45.59
C GLN A 32 20.29 39.70 45.58
N LEU A 33 20.31 38.90 46.66
CA LEU A 33 19.53 37.68 46.76
C LEU A 33 18.02 37.96 46.75
N THR A 34 17.58 39.08 47.34
CA THR A 34 16.18 39.53 47.28
C THR A 34 15.77 39.79 45.83
N THR A 35 16.62 40.46 45.04
CA THR A 35 16.39 40.70 43.61
C THR A 35 16.31 39.39 42.82
N VAL A 36 17.18 38.42 43.12
CA VAL A 36 17.17 37.09 42.50
C VAL A 36 15.88 36.34 42.82
N VAL A 37 15.44 36.34 44.08
CA VAL A 37 14.18 35.69 44.50
C VAL A 37 12.97 36.31 43.80
N THR A 38 12.90 37.64 43.70
CA THR A 38 11.83 38.33 42.96
C THR A 38 11.78 37.91 41.49
N SER A 39 12.94 37.87 40.82
CA SER A 39 13.04 37.44 39.42
C SER A 39 12.63 35.97 39.23
N LEU A 40 13.09 35.07 40.10
CA LEU A 40 12.73 33.65 40.06
C LEU A 40 11.25 33.41 40.38
N THR A 41 10.66 34.24 41.24
CA THR A 41 9.21 34.20 41.52
C THR A 41 8.41 34.54 40.27
N ALA A 42 8.77 35.60 39.55
CA ALA A 42 8.14 35.95 38.28
C ALA A 42 8.33 34.85 37.21
N LYS A 43 9.53 34.27 37.13
CA LYS A 43 9.84 33.14 36.24
C LYS A 43 8.98 31.91 36.55
N GLN A 44 8.83 31.56 37.83
CA GLN A 44 8.00 30.43 38.26
C GLN A 44 6.53 30.65 37.91
N ALA A 45 6.00 31.87 38.11
CA ALA A 45 4.63 32.19 37.74
C ALA A 45 4.38 32.05 36.22
N ASN A 46 5.34 32.47 35.39
CA ASN A 46 5.25 32.30 33.93
C ASN A 46 5.22 30.81 33.52
N PHE A 47 6.13 29.99 34.05
CA PHE A 47 6.13 28.55 33.73
C PHE A 47 4.90 27.81 34.29
N ALA A 48 4.35 28.23 35.43
CA ALA A 48 3.09 27.69 35.94
C ALA A 48 1.91 28.00 35.01
N ALA A 49 1.85 29.21 34.44
CA ALA A 49 0.85 29.59 33.46
C ALA A 49 1.00 28.78 32.15
N LEU A 50 2.23 28.63 31.64
CA LEU A 50 2.51 27.81 30.45
C LEU A 50 2.15 26.33 30.66
N LEU A 51 2.39 25.79 31.86
CA LEU A 51 2.00 24.42 32.20
C LEU A 51 0.47 24.24 32.17
N THR A 52 -0.26 25.20 32.74
CA THR A 52 -1.73 25.19 32.75
C THR A 52 -2.31 25.25 31.32
N ASP A 53 -1.77 26.13 30.47
CA ASP A 53 -2.16 26.22 29.06
C ASP A 53 -1.80 24.94 28.28
N ALA A 54 -0.62 24.37 28.51
CA ALA A 54 -0.20 23.14 27.85
C ALA A 54 -1.07 21.94 28.26
N ASP A 55 -1.49 21.86 29.53
CA ASP A 55 -2.38 20.81 30.03
C ASP A 55 -3.76 20.90 29.38
N SER A 56 -4.35 22.10 29.34
CA SER A 56 -5.62 22.36 28.66
C SER A 56 -5.56 21.99 27.16
N LYS A 57 -4.48 22.35 26.46
CA LYS A 57 -4.27 22.00 25.05
C LYS A 57 -4.11 20.51 24.82
N LYS A 58 -3.43 19.81 25.73
CA LYS A 58 -3.26 18.34 25.71
C LYS A 58 -4.62 17.66 25.85
N ASP A 59 -5.46 18.11 26.78
CA ASP A 59 -6.81 17.57 26.98
C ASP A 59 -7.72 17.85 25.78
N ALA A 60 -7.69 19.05 25.22
CA ALA A 60 -8.44 19.39 24.00
C ALA A 60 -7.99 18.56 22.79
N ALA A 61 -6.69 18.35 22.62
CA ALA A 61 -6.15 17.53 21.54
C ALA A 61 -6.55 16.05 21.69
N LEU A 62 -6.60 15.52 22.92
CA LEU A 62 -7.10 14.17 23.19
C LEU A 62 -8.58 14.02 22.84
N ALA A 63 -9.41 15.00 23.21
CA ALA A 63 -10.83 15.01 22.86
C ALA A 63 -11.03 14.99 21.34
N ASN A 64 -10.30 15.84 20.61
CA ASN A 64 -10.34 15.87 19.14
C ASN A 64 -9.86 14.55 18.51
N LEU A 65 -8.82 13.92 19.06
CA LEU A 65 -8.35 12.61 18.60
C LEU A 65 -9.42 11.53 18.79
N ASN A 66 -10.11 11.52 19.93
CA ASN A 66 -11.19 10.56 20.17
C ASN A 66 -12.38 10.80 19.23
N GLN A 67 -12.75 12.05 18.97
CA GLN A 67 -13.76 12.39 17.97
C GLN A 67 -13.37 11.92 16.56
N ALA A 68 -12.10 12.10 16.17
CA ALA A 68 -11.61 11.62 14.88
C ALA A 68 -11.67 10.08 14.78
N LYS A 69 -11.34 9.34 15.84
CA LYS A 69 -11.50 7.88 15.89
C LYS A 69 -12.96 7.46 15.69
N THR A 70 -13.88 8.09 16.41
CA THR A 70 -15.31 7.82 16.28
C THR A 70 -15.82 8.15 14.87
N LEU A 71 -15.37 9.25 14.29
CA LEU A 71 -15.74 9.63 12.92
C LEU A 71 -15.28 8.57 11.91
N VAL A 72 -14.03 8.10 11.98
CA VAL A 72 -13.52 7.02 11.12
C VAL A 72 -14.42 5.78 11.24
N ALA A 73 -14.70 5.31 12.46
CA ALA A 73 -15.53 4.13 12.69
C ALA A 73 -16.97 4.30 12.15
N ASN A 74 -17.55 5.49 12.29
CA ASN A 74 -18.88 5.79 11.75
C ASN A 74 -18.90 5.76 10.22
N VAL A 75 -17.88 6.32 9.56
CA VAL A 75 -17.76 6.34 8.10
C VAL A 75 -17.53 4.93 7.55
N GLU A 76 -16.72 4.10 8.21
CA GLU A 76 -16.57 2.68 7.85
C GLU A 76 -17.89 1.92 7.94
N THR A 77 -18.67 2.19 8.99
CA THR A 77 -19.99 1.57 9.20
C THR A 77 -20.97 2.02 8.12
N LEU A 78 -21.00 3.33 7.82
CA LEU A 78 -21.82 3.90 6.75
C LEU A 78 -21.49 3.25 5.40
N GLN A 79 -20.20 3.15 5.06
CA GLN A 79 -19.76 2.52 3.81
C GLN A 79 -20.27 1.07 3.69
N ARG A 80 -20.11 0.28 4.75
CA ARG A 80 -20.57 -1.12 4.78
C ARG A 80 -22.09 -1.22 4.57
N TYR A 81 -22.86 -0.38 5.26
CA TYR A 81 -24.32 -0.38 5.11
C TYR A 81 -24.76 0.09 3.73
N SER A 82 -24.19 1.16 3.18
CA SER A 82 -24.54 1.64 1.83
C SER A 82 -24.24 0.58 0.75
N ILE A 83 -23.13 -0.16 0.86
CA ILE A 83 -22.83 -1.30 -0.03
C ILE A 83 -23.90 -2.39 0.09
N LEU A 84 -24.25 -2.78 1.32
CA LEU A 84 -25.26 -3.81 1.58
C LEU A 84 -26.63 -3.41 1.01
N VAL A 85 -27.05 -2.16 1.25
CA VAL A 85 -28.31 -1.62 0.72
C VAL A 85 -28.28 -1.60 -0.79
N SER A 86 -27.20 -1.14 -1.42
CA SER A 86 -27.05 -1.15 -2.89
C SER A 86 -27.20 -2.55 -3.48
N GLN A 87 -26.58 -3.57 -2.86
CA GLN A 87 -26.72 -4.97 -3.31
C GLN A 87 -28.15 -5.48 -3.15
N GLN A 88 -28.82 -5.11 -2.05
CA GLN A 88 -30.19 -5.51 -1.78
C GLN A 88 -31.20 -4.81 -2.70
N THR A 89 -30.97 -3.55 -3.06
CA THR A 89 -31.78 -2.82 -4.05
C THR A 89 -31.60 -3.41 -5.44
N ASP A 90 -30.38 -3.81 -5.84
CA ASP A 90 -30.16 -4.50 -7.12
C ASP A 90 -30.93 -5.82 -7.19
N LYS A 91 -30.90 -6.60 -6.11
CA LYS A 91 -31.67 -7.84 -6.00
C LYS A 91 -33.18 -7.56 -6.07
N SER A 92 -33.66 -6.56 -5.36
CA SER A 92 -35.07 -6.18 -5.34
C SER A 92 -35.54 -5.70 -6.71
N LEU A 93 -34.71 -4.93 -7.43
CA LEU A 93 -34.99 -4.46 -8.79
C LEU A 93 -35.14 -5.62 -9.76
N ARG A 94 -34.28 -6.64 -9.67
CA ARG A 94 -34.41 -7.87 -10.47
C ARG A 94 -35.75 -8.57 -10.20
N ASN A 95 -36.11 -8.76 -8.93
CA ASN A 95 -37.36 -9.42 -8.55
C ASN A 95 -38.61 -8.64 -9.02
N VAL A 96 -38.59 -7.30 -8.92
CA VAL A 96 -39.70 -6.47 -9.41
C VAL A 96 -39.82 -6.57 -10.93
N ARG A 97 -38.69 -6.55 -11.67
CA ARG A 97 -38.70 -6.73 -13.13
C ARG A 97 -39.21 -8.10 -13.55
N GLU A 98 -38.82 -9.15 -12.84
CA GLU A 98 -39.35 -10.51 -13.07
C GLU A 98 -40.86 -10.57 -12.84
N THR A 99 -41.35 -9.95 -11.76
CA THR A 99 -42.79 -9.85 -11.48
C THR A 99 -43.52 -9.07 -12.58
N SER A 100 -42.98 -7.94 -13.04
CA SER A 100 -43.55 -7.16 -14.16
C SER A 100 -43.63 -7.98 -15.45
N ASN A 101 -42.65 -8.84 -15.73
CA ASN A 101 -42.68 -9.72 -16.90
C ASN A 101 -43.80 -10.77 -16.80
N HIS A 102 -43.93 -11.45 -15.65
CA HIS A 102 -45.04 -12.40 -15.44
C HIS A 102 -46.41 -11.72 -15.50
N MET A 103 -46.51 -10.49 -15.03
CA MET A 103 -47.72 -9.68 -15.14
C MET A 103 -48.06 -9.36 -16.60
N ALA A 104 -47.07 -9.00 -17.42
CA ALA A 104 -47.27 -8.75 -18.84
C ALA A 104 -47.76 -10.02 -19.57
N GLU A 105 -47.13 -11.17 -19.30
CA GLU A 105 -47.56 -12.47 -19.83
C GLU A 105 -49.01 -12.81 -19.44
N LEU A 106 -49.37 -12.57 -18.17
CA LEU A 106 -50.73 -12.81 -17.68
C LEU A 106 -51.75 -11.87 -18.36
N ILE A 107 -51.40 -10.61 -18.58
CA ILE A 107 -52.27 -9.65 -19.28
C ILE A 107 -52.54 -10.12 -20.71
N GLU A 108 -51.52 -10.59 -21.44
CA GLU A 108 -51.70 -11.13 -22.80
C GLU A 108 -52.67 -12.33 -22.81
N GLN A 109 -52.52 -13.24 -21.86
CA GLN A 109 -53.40 -14.41 -21.71
C GLN A 109 -54.83 -14.03 -21.30
N LEU A 110 -54.99 -13.05 -20.42
CA LEU A 110 -56.29 -12.56 -19.96
C LEU A 110 -57.04 -11.80 -21.07
N ILE A 111 -56.33 -10.98 -21.87
CA ILE A 111 -56.94 -10.29 -23.02
C ILE A 111 -57.49 -11.32 -24.01
N PHE A 112 -56.70 -12.36 -24.33
CA PHE A 112 -57.16 -13.43 -25.21
C PHE A 112 -58.39 -14.16 -24.63
N SER A 113 -58.35 -14.48 -23.34
CA SER A 113 -59.46 -15.18 -22.66
C SER A 113 -60.73 -14.32 -22.60
N ALA A 114 -60.60 -13.02 -22.34
CA ALA A 114 -61.70 -12.07 -22.32
C ALA A 114 -62.35 -11.93 -23.71
N ASP A 115 -61.56 -11.84 -24.78
CA ASP A 115 -62.06 -11.80 -26.17
C ASP A 115 -62.84 -13.08 -26.53
N VAL A 116 -62.35 -14.26 -26.13
CA VAL A 116 -63.06 -15.54 -26.33
C VAL A 116 -64.40 -15.55 -25.59
N VAL A 117 -64.43 -15.12 -24.32
CA VAL A 117 -65.65 -15.07 -23.51
C VAL A 117 -66.66 -14.07 -24.10
N GLU A 118 -66.19 -12.91 -24.54
CA GLU A 118 -67.03 -11.90 -25.18
C GLU A 118 -67.63 -12.40 -26.51
N LYS A 119 -66.82 -13.04 -27.36
CA LYS A 119 -67.28 -13.65 -28.62
C LYS A 119 -68.31 -14.76 -28.37
N LEU A 120 -68.06 -15.62 -27.37
CA LEU A 120 -68.98 -16.69 -26.98
C LEU A 120 -70.31 -16.12 -26.46
N SER A 121 -70.25 -15.14 -25.55
CA SER A 121 -71.44 -14.45 -25.03
C SER A 121 -72.25 -13.82 -26.16
N GLY A 122 -71.59 -13.10 -27.07
CA GLY A 122 -72.22 -12.50 -28.25
C GLY A 122 -72.81 -13.51 -29.23
N PHE A 123 -72.22 -14.70 -29.37
CA PHE A 123 -72.79 -15.79 -30.17
C PHE A 123 -74.06 -16.36 -29.52
N VAL A 124 -74.00 -16.69 -28.23
CA VAL A 124 -75.14 -17.26 -27.49
C VAL A 124 -76.31 -16.27 -27.45
N ASN A 125 -76.04 -14.98 -27.23
CA ASN A 125 -77.05 -13.92 -27.26
C ASN A 125 -77.74 -13.82 -28.63
N ARG A 126 -76.98 -13.88 -29.74
CA ARG A 126 -77.53 -13.89 -31.10
C ARG A 126 -78.36 -15.15 -31.37
N GLN A 127 -77.89 -16.31 -30.94
CA GLN A 127 -78.60 -17.58 -31.13
C GLN A 127 -79.92 -17.60 -30.36
N LYS A 128 -79.97 -17.03 -29.15
CA LYS A 128 -81.19 -16.90 -28.36
C LYS A 128 -82.21 -15.99 -29.04
N ALA A 129 -81.75 -14.89 -29.63
CA ALA A 129 -82.61 -13.99 -30.40
C ALA A 129 -83.20 -14.65 -31.66
N ALA A 130 -82.48 -15.60 -32.26
CA ALA A 130 -82.93 -16.34 -33.46
C ALA A 130 -83.83 -17.55 -33.13
N ASN A 131 -83.62 -18.23 -32.01
CA ASN A 131 -84.41 -19.38 -31.55
C ASN A 131 -84.47 -19.43 -30.02
N ASN A 132 -85.69 -19.41 -29.46
CA ASN A 132 -85.96 -19.18 -28.04
C ASN A 132 -85.67 -20.40 -27.11
N VAL A 133 -84.74 -21.28 -27.49
CA VAL A 133 -84.44 -22.55 -26.80
C VAL A 133 -83.33 -22.39 -25.74
N ILE A 134 -82.60 -21.27 -25.75
CA ILE A 134 -81.47 -21.01 -24.84
C ILE A 134 -81.96 -20.45 -23.50
N PRO A 135 -81.58 -21.04 -22.34
CA PRO A 135 -81.98 -20.56 -21.02
C PRO A 135 -81.47 -19.17 -20.65
N ASP A 136 -82.30 -18.36 -19.99
CA ASP A 136 -81.93 -17.03 -19.47
C ASP A 136 -80.75 -17.07 -18.49
N ALA A 137 -80.67 -18.12 -17.67
CA ALA A 137 -79.60 -18.31 -16.71
C ALA A 137 -78.22 -18.44 -17.39
N LEU A 138 -78.15 -19.12 -18.55
CA LEU A 138 -76.89 -19.25 -19.30
C LEU A 138 -76.42 -17.90 -19.85
N VAL A 139 -77.35 -17.10 -20.36
CA VAL A 139 -77.06 -15.72 -20.82
C VAL A 139 -76.57 -14.85 -19.67
N ALA A 140 -77.21 -14.94 -18.50
CA ALA A 140 -76.79 -14.19 -17.33
C ALA A 140 -75.37 -14.54 -16.88
N VAL A 141 -75.04 -15.84 -16.81
CA VAL A 141 -73.69 -16.31 -16.44
C VAL A 141 -72.63 -15.85 -17.45
N LEU A 142 -72.91 -15.93 -18.76
CA LEU A 142 -71.97 -15.48 -19.79
C LEU A 142 -71.74 -13.97 -19.76
N ASN A 143 -72.79 -13.17 -19.55
CA ASN A 143 -72.65 -11.72 -19.41
C ASN A 143 -71.85 -11.35 -18.15
N GLN A 144 -72.06 -12.06 -17.03
CA GLN A 144 -71.26 -11.87 -15.82
C GLN A 144 -69.80 -12.26 -16.05
N ALA A 145 -69.55 -13.40 -16.72
CA ALA A 145 -68.19 -13.83 -17.07
C ALA A 145 -67.46 -12.81 -17.96
N THR A 146 -68.16 -12.16 -18.91
CA THR A 146 -67.59 -11.05 -19.69
C THR A 146 -67.21 -9.87 -18.80
N SER A 147 -68.08 -9.48 -17.86
CA SER A 147 -67.77 -8.40 -16.90
C SER A 147 -66.57 -8.76 -16.02
N ASP A 148 -66.52 -9.97 -15.49
CA ASP A 148 -65.46 -10.44 -14.60
C ASP A 148 -64.12 -10.53 -15.34
N ALA A 149 -64.11 -11.01 -16.59
CA ALA A 149 -62.92 -11.05 -17.43
C ALA A 149 -62.35 -9.65 -17.72
N ASN A 150 -63.22 -8.69 -18.07
CA ASN A 150 -62.81 -7.30 -18.29
C ASN A 150 -62.28 -6.65 -17.00
N ASN A 151 -62.91 -6.93 -15.86
CA ASN A 151 -62.41 -6.46 -14.55
C ASN A 151 -61.04 -7.08 -14.21
N ALA A 152 -60.81 -8.36 -14.50
CA ALA A 152 -59.52 -9.00 -14.28
C ALA A 152 -58.39 -8.38 -15.13
N VAL A 153 -58.67 -8.05 -16.40
CA VAL A 153 -57.73 -7.31 -17.26
C VAL A 153 -57.43 -5.92 -16.67
N ALA A 154 -58.45 -5.18 -16.23
CA ALA A 154 -58.26 -3.85 -15.64
C ALA A 154 -57.42 -3.89 -14.33
N LEU A 155 -57.68 -4.85 -13.45
CA LEU A 155 -56.93 -5.04 -12.20
C LEU A 155 -55.47 -5.42 -12.46
N THR A 156 -55.21 -6.30 -13.42
CA THR A 156 -53.84 -6.72 -13.77
C THR A 156 -53.06 -5.59 -14.44
N LEU A 157 -53.68 -4.77 -15.30
CA LEU A 157 -53.05 -3.55 -15.82
C LEU A 157 -52.67 -2.57 -14.69
N THR A 158 -53.55 -2.39 -13.70
CA THR A 158 -53.29 -1.53 -12.54
C THR A 158 -52.13 -2.05 -11.68
N ALA A 159 -52.05 -3.35 -11.46
CA ALA A 159 -50.95 -3.96 -10.72
C ALA A 159 -49.62 -3.92 -11.52
N LEU A 160 -49.65 -3.96 -12.86
CA LEU A 160 -48.46 -3.79 -13.71
C LEU A 160 -47.93 -2.36 -13.59
N GLN A 161 -48.83 -1.36 -13.65
CA GLN A 161 -48.47 0.04 -13.42
C GLN A 161 -47.84 0.24 -12.03
N SER A 162 -48.40 -0.40 -11.00
CA SER A 162 -47.85 -0.37 -9.65
C SER A 162 -46.45 -0.99 -9.59
N SER A 163 -46.23 -2.11 -10.29
CA SER A 163 -44.93 -2.78 -10.36
C SER A 163 -43.85 -1.90 -11.01
N TYR A 164 -44.20 -1.15 -12.08
CA TYR A 164 -43.27 -0.17 -12.67
C TYR A 164 -42.97 1.01 -11.75
N ALA A 165 -43.96 1.52 -11.01
CA ALA A 165 -43.73 2.56 -10.00
C ALA A 165 -42.79 2.08 -8.89
N SER A 166 -42.94 0.82 -8.44
CA SER A 166 -42.01 0.18 -7.51
C SER A 166 -40.61 0.02 -8.12
N ALA A 167 -40.49 -0.41 -9.38
CA ALA A 167 -39.21 -0.55 -10.07
C ALA A 167 -38.44 0.78 -10.12
N ALA A 168 -39.12 1.88 -10.48
CA ALA A 168 -38.53 3.21 -10.51
C ALA A 168 -38.04 3.66 -9.12
N SER A 169 -38.83 3.40 -8.08
CA SER A 169 -38.47 3.76 -6.70
C SER A 169 -37.24 2.98 -6.21
N VAL A 170 -37.17 1.68 -6.52
CA VAL A 170 -36.03 0.82 -6.15
C VAL A 170 -34.76 1.21 -6.94
N ASP A 171 -34.89 1.56 -8.21
CA ASP A 171 -33.78 2.02 -9.05
C ASP A 171 -33.18 3.34 -8.53
N GLN A 172 -34.03 4.28 -8.12
CA GLN A 172 -33.59 5.52 -7.48
C GLN A 172 -32.89 5.24 -6.13
N ALA A 173 -33.46 4.37 -5.29
CA ALA A 173 -32.85 3.99 -4.02
C ALA A 173 -31.48 3.31 -4.20
N GLY A 174 -31.34 2.45 -5.21
CA GLY A 174 -30.07 1.83 -5.57
C GLY A 174 -29.02 2.84 -6.04
N SER A 175 -29.43 3.79 -6.89
CA SER A 175 -28.55 4.86 -7.37
C SER A 175 -28.03 5.75 -6.24
N VAL A 176 -28.90 6.13 -5.30
CA VAL A 176 -28.52 6.92 -4.12
C VAL A 176 -27.58 6.12 -3.21
N SER A 177 -27.91 4.86 -2.91
CA SER A 177 -27.08 4.00 -2.05
C SER A 177 -25.69 3.76 -2.64
N ALA A 178 -25.60 3.60 -3.96
CA ALA A 178 -24.32 3.46 -4.66
C ALA A 178 -23.49 4.75 -4.60
N LEU A 179 -24.13 5.92 -4.72
CA LEU A 179 -23.46 7.21 -4.58
C LEU A 179 -22.95 7.41 -3.14
N GLU A 180 -23.77 7.12 -2.14
CA GLU A 180 -23.38 7.18 -0.72
C GLU A 180 -22.18 6.26 -0.44
N ALA A 181 -22.18 5.04 -0.96
CA ALA A 181 -21.07 4.12 -0.81
C ALA A 181 -19.75 4.69 -1.37
N ARG A 182 -19.81 5.31 -2.55
CA ARG A 182 -18.64 5.98 -3.17
C ARG A 182 -18.17 7.18 -2.35
N GLN A 183 -19.09 8.02 -1.90
CA GLN A 183 -18.75 9.21 -1.09
C GLN A 183 -18.16 8.81 0.26
N ALA A 184 -18.72 7.79 0.93
CA ALA A 184 -18.19 7.24 2.17
C ALA A 184 -16.75 6.70 1.98
N GLN A 185 -16.46 6.04 0.84
CA GLN A 185 -15.12 5.58 0.49
C GLN A 185 -14.13 6.73 0.28
N GLN A 186 -14.54 7.79 -0.43
CA GLN A 186 -13.71 8.99 -0.61
C GLN A 186 -13.40 9.65 0.73
N TRP A 187 -14.40 9.72 1.61
CA TRP A 187 -14.25 10.31 2.92
C TRP A 187 -13.35 9.47 3.83
N LEU A 188 -13.50 8.15 3.81
CA LEU A 188 -12.59 7.23 4.51
C LEU A 188 -11.14 7.43 4.04
N THR A 189 -10.93 7.55 2.72
CA THR A 189 -9.61 7.79 2.14
C THR A 189 -9.00 9.10 2.64
N LEU A 190 -9.79 10.18 2.74
CA LEU A 190 -9.33 11.46 3.27
C LEU A 190 -9.02 11.39 4.78
N LEU A 191 -9.82 10.62 5.54
CA LEU A 191 -9.64 10.47 6.98
C LEU A 191 -8.43 9.62 7.33
N THR A 192 -8.23 8.49 6.66
CA THR A 192 -7.23 7.47 7.03
C THR A 192 -6.03 7.43 6.09
N GLY A 193 -6.08 8.12 4.95
CA GLY A 193 -5.06 8.03 3.90
C GLY A 193 -4.99 6.64 3.26
N THR A 194 -5.89 5.72 3.65
CA THR A 194 -5.97 4.38 3.09
C THR A 194 -6.91 4.45 1.90
N SER A 195 -6.37 4.74 0.72
CA SER A 195 -7.16 4.68 -0.50
C SER A 195 -7.53 3.21 -0.76
N ALA A 196 -8.81 2.86 -0.59
CA ALA A 196 -9.36 1.69 -1.28
C ALA A 196 -9.30 1.89 -2.81
N ASP A 197 -9.22 3.15 -3.25
CA ASP A 197 -9.09 3.60 -4.64
C ASP A 197 -7.61 3.74 -5.09
N VAL A 198 -6.78 2.71 -4.83
CA VAL A 198 -5.63 2.41 -5.72
C VAL A 198 -6.15 1.73 -7.01
N GLN A 199 -7.37 2.05 -7.43
CA GLN A 199 -7.89 1.69 -8.74
C GLN A 199 -7.26 2.68 -9.73
N GLU A 200 -6.07 2.28 -10.19
CA GLU A 200 -5.30 2.89 -11.27
C GLU A 200 -4.73 4.29 -11.03
N SER A 201 -3.88 4.45 -10.01
CA SER A 201 -2.89 5.53 -10.13
C SER A 201 -2.08 5.31 -11.42
N LEU A 202 -1.74 6.38 -12.15
CA LEU A 202 -0.92 6.30 -13.36
C LEU A 202 0.37 5.50 -13.11
N ALA A 203 0.91 5.56 -11.88
CA ALA A 203 2.06 4.79 -11.48
C ALA A 203 1.74 3.29 -11.31
N GLN A 204 0.57 2.90 -10.79
CA GLN A 204 0.12 1.50 -10.74
C GLN A 204 -0.10 0.92 -12.15
N LYS A 205 -0.71 1.70 -13.05
CA LYS A 205 -0.83 1.36 -14.48
C LYS A 205 0.54 1.10 -15.12
N ARG A 206 1.50 1.99 -14.85
CA ARG A 206 2.87 1.88 -15.36
C ARG A 206 3.61 0.67 -14.78
N VAL A 207 3.46 0.38 -13.49
CA VAL A 207 4.00 -0.83 -12.85
C VAL A 207 3.41 -2.10 -13.48
N ASN A 208 2.09 -2.17 -13.66
CA ASN A 208 1.44 -3.34 -14.27
C ASN A 208 1.86 -3.53 -15.74
N ALA A 209 2.03 -2.44 -16.50
CA ALA A 209 2.55 -2.50 -17.86
C ALA A 209 4.00 -3.02 -17.90
N VAL A 210 4.84 -2.54 -16.99
CA VAL A 210 6.23 -2.98 -16.82
C VAL A 210 6.30 -4.47 -16.47
N ILE A 211 5.50 -4.94 -15.51
CA ILE A 211 5.40 -6.38 -15.14
C ILE A 211 5.05 -7.24 -16.36
N LYS A 212 4.05 -6.85 -17.15
CA LYS A 212 3.68 -7.57 -18.39
C LYS A 212 4.83 -7.63 -19.39
N SER A 213 5.59 -6.55 -19.56
CA SER A 213 6.78 -6.56 -20.42
C SER A 213 7.90 -7.43 -19.85
N VAL A 214 8.10 -7.48 -18.52
CA VAL A 214 9.10 -8.34 -17.86
C VAL A 214 8.77 -9.81 -18.12
N GLU A 215 7.50 -10.19 -17.94
CA GLU A 215 7.03 -11.55 -18.23
C GLU A 215 7.28 -11.95 -19.69
N LYS A 216 7.07 -11.04 -20.64
CA LYS A 216 7.33 -11.28 -22.06
C LYS A 216 8.82 -11.49 -22.33
N VAL A 217 9.70 -10.65 -21.76
CA VAL A 217 11.15 -10.75 -21.92
C VAL A 217 11.71 -11.99 -21.24
N LEU A 218 11.23 -12.36 -20.05
CA LEU A 218 11.62 -13.60 -19.36
C LEU A 218 11.26 -14.85 -20.16
N LYS A 219 10.08 -14.88 -20.81
CA LYS A 219 9.70 -15.96 -21.72
C LYS A 219 10.64 -16.04 -22.93
N ALA A 220 11.00 -14.89 -23.53
CA ALA A 220 11.94 -14.84 -24.64
C ALA A 220 13.35 -15.29 -24.24
N LEU A 221 13.85 -14.82 -23.08
CA LEU A 221 15.14 -15.22 -22.51
C LEU A 221 15.20 -16.73 -22.23
N GLY A 222 14.14 -17.29 -21.64
CA GLY A 222 14.04 -18.72 -21.38
C GLY A 222 13.95 -19.58 -22.65
N LYS A 223 13.46 -19.02 -23.77
CA LYS A 223 13.50 -19.66 -25.09
C LYS A 223 14.92 -19.59 -25.68
N ALA A 224 15.52 -18.40 -25.71
CA ALA A 224 16.87 -18.18 -26.22
C ALA A 224 17.92 -19.00 -25.45
N GLN A 225 17.77 -19.16 -24.13
CA GLN A 225 18.65 -20.01 -23.32
C GLN A 225 18.57 -21.49 -23.73
N ARG A 226 17.36 -22.01 -23.95
CA ARG A 226 17.14 -23.40 -24.40
C ARG A 226 17.70 -23.62 -25.80
N GLU A 227 17.48 -22.68 -26.71
CA GLU A 227 18.02 -22.73 -28.07
C GLU A 227 19.56 -22.71 -28.06
N ASN A 228 20.17 -21.85 -27.23
CA ASN A 228 21.62 -21.80 -27.07
C ASN A 228 22.18 -23.11 -26.49
N GLN A 229 21.52 -23.70 -25.49
CA GLN A 229 21.90 -25.02 -24.95
C GLN A 229 21.82 -26.13 -26.02
N ASN A 230 20.75 -26.15 -26.82
CA ASN A 230 20.58 -27.12 -27.90
C ASN A 230 21.65 -26.96 -28.98
N LEU A 231 21.96 -25.72 -29.37
CA LEU A 231 23.01 -25.42 -30.35
C LEU A 231 24.40 -25.83 -29.82
N MET A 232 24.69 -25.62 -28.54
CA MET A 232 25.92 -26.08 -27.88
C MET A 232 26.06 -27.60 -27.92
N SER A 233 25.00 -28.34 -27.58
CA SER A 233 25.00 -29.81 -27.66
C SER A 233 25.22 -30.30 -29.10
N GLN A 234 24.52 -29.72 -30.07
CA GLN A 234 24.68 -30.05 -31.49
C GLN A 234 26.10 -29.75 -32.00
N GLN A 235 26.72 -28.66 -31.55
CA GLN A 235 28.10 -28.35 -31.91
C GLN A 235 29.07 -29.36 -31.30
N ASN A 236 28.93 -29.71 -30.03
CA ASN A 236 29.80 -30.71 -29.39
C ASN A 236 29.74 -32.05 -30.13
N GLU A 237 28.55 -32.50 -30.51
CA GLU A 237 28.37 -33.72 -31.32
C GLU A 237 29.03 -33.60 -32.71
N LYS A 238 28.91 -32.44 -33.37
CA LYS A 238 29.53 -32.21 -34.69
C LYS A 238 31.05 -32.12 -34.60
N THR A 239 31.60 -31.46 -33.58
CA THR A 239 33.04 -31.37 -33.33
C THR A 239 33.62 -32.75 -33.04
N GLN A 240 32.96 -33.57 -32.22
CA GLN A 240 33.38 -34.96 -31.98
C GLN A 240 33.40 -35.80 -33.26
N LYS A 241 32.39 -35.64 -34.13
CA LYS A 241 32.37 -36.32 -35.45
C LYS A 241 33.51 -35.85 -36.36
N TYR A 242 33.78 -34.55 -36.38
CA TYR A 242 34.90 -33.98 -37.13
C TYR A 242 36.25 -34.50 -36.62
N GLU A 243 36.49 -34.47 -35.30
CA GLU A 243 37.71 -34.99 -34.67
C GLU A 243 37.90 -36.50 -34.93
N ALA A 244 36.82 -37.29 -34.85
CA ALA A 244 36.84 -38.70 -35.17
C ALA A 244 37.22 -38.96 -36.65
N GLN A 245 36.74 -38.13 -37.58
CA GLN A 245 37.08 -38.23 -39.00
C GLN A 245 38.49 -37.72 -39.31
N LEU A 246 38.96 -36.67 -38.64
CA LEU A 246 40.34 -36.20 -38.78
C LEU A 246 41.34 -37.23 -38.25
N GLY A 247 40.99 -37.91 -37.15
CA GLY A 247 41.74 -39.06 -36.63
C GLY A 247 41.79 -40.25 -37.60
N GLN A 248 40.80 -40.40 -38.48
CA GLN A 248 40.84 -41.39 -39.56
C GLN A 248 41.76 -40.96 -40.71
N LEU A 249 41.84 -39.67 -41.05
CA LEU A 249 42.82 -39.15 -42.02
C LEU A 249 44.27 -39.23 -41.51
N ASN A 250 44.48 -39.10 -40.21
CA ASN A 250 45.81 -39.09 -39.59
C ASN A 250 46.29 -40.46 -39.09
N ARG A 251 45.52 -41.54 -39.32
CA ARG A 251 46.03 -42.90 -39.06
C ARG A 251 47.11 -43.22 -40.10
N PRO A 252 48.36 -43.48 -39.70
CA PRO A 252 49.34 -44.01 -40.64
C PRO A 252 48.77 -45.31 -41.22
N VAL A 253 48.91 -45.48 -42.53
CA VAL A 253 48.56 -46.74 -43.21
C VAL A 253 49.55 -47.80 -42.72
N THR A 254 49.27 -48.39 -41.57
CA THR A 254 49.95 -49.60 -41.11
C THR A 254 49.30 -50.78 -41.79
N LEU A 255 49.95 -51.21 -42.88
CA LEU A 255 49.86 -52.56 -43.42
C LEU A 255 50.18 -53.55 -42.29
N GLU A 256 49.24 -54.42 -41.89
CA GLU A 256 49.55 -55.73 -41.27
C GLU A 256 48.29 -56.61 -41.07
N ALA A 257 48.07 -57.47 -42.07
CA ALA A 257 47.90 -58.93 -42.03
C ALA A 257 47.24 -59.67 -40.82
N SER A 258 46.03 -60.22 -41.07
CA SER A 258 45.60 -61.64 -41.01
C SER A 258 45.74 -62.58 -39.77
N ALA A 259 44.70 -63.45 -39.65
CA ALA A 259 44.58 -64.80 -39.05
C ALA A 259 43.85 -64.88 -37.68
N SER A 260 42.90 -65.80 -37.38
CA SER A 260 42.42 -67.08 -37.97
C SER A 260 41.11 -67.52 -37.23
N ALA A 261 40.13 -68.25 -37.84
CA ALA A 261 40.03 -69.73 -37.92
C ALA A 261 38.94 -70.14 -38.96
N VAL A 262 39.25 -70.91 -40.02
CA VAL A 262 39.10 -72.39 -40.22
C VAL A 262 37.64 -72.88 -40.11
N SER A 263 36.98 -73.45 -41.14
CA SER A 263 37.31 -74.74 -41.81
C SER A 263 36.73 -74.97 -43.24
N ALA A 264 37.58 -75.58 -44.10
CA ALA A 264 37.38 -76.51 -45.24
C ALA A 264 36.46 -76.08 -46.43
N ASP A 265 36.78 -76.26 -47.73
CA ASP A 265 37.51 -77.36 -48.39
C ASP A 265 38.00 -76.96 -49.82
N ASN A 266 39.10 -77.62 -50.24
CA ASN A 266 39.66 -77.91 -51.58
C ASN A 266 40.00 -76.87 -52.69
N ALA A 267 41.33 -76.67 -52.82
CA ALA A 267 42.21 -76.93 -53.99
C ALA A 267 42.23 -76.07 -55.29
N SER A 268 43.45 -75.55 -55.53
CA SER A 268 44.23 -75.45 -56.79
C SER A 268 44.31 -74.10 -57.55
N GLY A 269 45.56 -73.66 -57.81
CA GLY A 269 45.91 -72.88 -59.02
C GLY A 269 46.50 -71.46 -58.83
N ASP A 270 47.82 -71.38 -58.75
CA ASP A 270 48.68 -70.43 -59.46
C ASP A 270 48.62 -68.91 -59.16
N SER A 271 49.56 -68.17 -59.72
CA SER A 271 50.39 -67.18 -59.05
C SER A 271 50.27 -65.74 -59.59
N VAL A 272 50.46 -64.78 -58.67
CA VAL A 272 51.28 -63.55 -58.84
C VAL A 272 50.71 -62.32 -59.61
N THR A 273 50.62 -61.22 -58.85
CA THR A 273 50.79 -59.77 -59.19
C THR A 273 49.73 -59.01 -60.00
N SER A 274 49.50 -57.69 -59.82
CA SER A 274 49.69 -56.68 -58.76
C SER A 274 49.32 -55.31 -59.35
N ASN A 275 48.82 -54.39 -58.50
CA ASN A 275 49.13 -52.94 -58.47
C ASN A 275 48.30 -51.84 -59.15
N ASP A 276 47.35 -52.07 -60.07
CA ASP A 276 46.68 -50.91 -60.73
C ASP A 276 45.28 -50.54 -60.17
N THR A 277 44.69 -51.36 -59.29
CA THR A 277 43.32 -51.13 -58.77
C THR A 277 43.28 -50.43 -57.40
N GLU A 278 44.39 -50.45 -56.65
CA GLU A 278 44.45 -49.85 -55.30
C GLU A 278 44.73 -48.34 -55.30
N THR A 279 45.37 -47.80 -56.33
CA THR A 279 45.73 -46.37 -56.41
C THR A 279 44.55 -45.48 -56.81
N VAL A 280 43.71 -45.92 -57.76
CA VAL A 280 42.50 -45.20 -58.21
C VAL A 280 41.40 -45.19 -57.13
N SER A 281 41.31 -46.25 -56.33
CA SER A 281 40.37 -46.34 -55.20
C SER A 281 40.81 -45.52 -53.99
N ALA A 282 42.12 -45.27 -53.82
CA ALA A 282 42.65 -44.39 -52.79
C ALA A 282 42.47 -42.89 -53.14
N GLN A 283 42.65 -42.51 -54.41
CA GLN A 283 42.49 -41.11 -54.86
C GLN A 283 41.04 -40.64 -54.86
N SER A 284 40.12 -41.43 -55.41
CA SER A 284 38.67 -41.12 -55.40
C SER A 284 38.12 -41.02 -53.97
N ARG A 285 38.59 -41.88 -53.07
CA ARG A 285 38.24 -41.85 -51.64
C ARG A 285 38.82 -40.62 -50.93
N ASN A 286 40.01 -40.16 -51.31
CA ASN A 286 40.59 -38.92 -50.78
C ASN A 286 39.88 -37.66 -51.29
N GLU A 287 39.43 -37.62 -52.54
CA GLU A 287 38.62 -36.52 -53.08
C GLU A 287 37.25 -36.45 -52.41
N GLU A 288 36.56 -37.59 -52.25
CA GLU A 288 35.27 -37.67 -51.53
C GLU A 288 35.43 -37.24 -50.05
N LEU A 289 36.51 -37.66 -49.40
CA LEU A 289 36.83 -37.22 -48.03
C LEU A 289 37.13 -35.71 -47.98
N SER A 290 37.80 -35.15 -48.98
CA SER A 290 38.12 -33.72 -49.07
C SER A 290 36.85 -32.85 -49.21
N GLU A 291 35.92 -33.23 -50.10
CA GLU A 291 34.63 -32.54 -50.24
C GLU A 291 33.76 -32.66 -48.98
N ARG A 292 33.84 -33.80 -48.29
CA ARG A 292 33.13 -34.04 -47.02
C ARG A 292 33.71 -33.21 -45.87
N VAL A 293 35.03 -33.01 -45.85
CA VAL A 293 35.69 -32.10 -44.90
C VAL A 293 35.30 -30.65 -45.18
N LEU A 294 35.24 -30.23 -46.45
CA LEU A 294 34.87 -28.87 -46.83
C LEU A 294 33.40 -28.55 -46.46
N SER A 295 32.48 -29.47 -46.73
CA SER A 295 31.06 -29.32 -46.36
C SER A 295 30.85 -29.28 -44.84
N LEU A 296 31.54 -30.12 -44.08
CA LEU A 296 31.55 -30.06 -42.61
C LEU A 296 32.14 -28.74 -42.08
N GLN A 297 33.18 -28.21 -42.72
CA GLN A 297 33.75 -26.92 -42.38
C GLN A 297 32.75 -25.78 -42.61
N GLN A 298 32.01 -25.80 -43.72
CA GLN A 298 31.00 -24.80 -44.01
C GLN A 298 29.80 -24.89 -43.05
N GLU A 299 29.37 -26.10 -42.69
CA GLU A 299 28.34 -26.33 -41.68
C GLU A 299 28.79 -25.86 -40.28
N ALA A 300 30.07 -26.04 -39.92
CA ALA A 300 30.64 -25.54 -38.67
C ALA A 300 30.67 -24.00 -38.61
N ILE A 301 30.94 -23.34 -39.74
CA ILE A 301 30.88 -21.87 -39.84
C ILE A 301 29.44 -21.37 -39.67
N GLN A 302 28.46 -21.99 -40.32
CA GLN A 302 27.05 -21.63 -40.15
C GLN A 302 26.56 -21.85 -38.72
N ALA A 303 26.98 -22.95 -38.07
CA ALA A 303 26.66 -23.21 -36.67
C ALA A 303 27.26 -22.16 -35.72
N ARG A 304 28.49 -21.69 -35.98
CA ARG A 304 29.11 -20.59 -35.23
C ARG A 304 28.35 -19.28 -35.39
N LEU A 305 27.96 -18.93 -36.62
CA LEU A 305 27.15 -17.72 -36.88
C LEU A 305 25.79 -17.77 -36.16
N ALA A 306 25.12 -18.93 -36.16
CA ALA A 306 23.87 -19.12 -35.43
C ALA A 306 24.06 -18.98 -33.91
N MET A 307 25.17 -19.49 -33.36
CA MET A 307 25.51 -19.32 -31.94
C MET A 307 25.78 -17.86 -31.57
N ASP A 308 26.54 -17.14 -32.40
CA ASP A 308 26.85 -15.74 -32.14
C ASP A 308 25.57 -14.89 -32.17
N THR A 309 24.67 -15.18 -33.11
CA THR A 309 23.33 -14.56 -33.19
C THR A 309 22.50 -14.87 -31.93
N ALA A 310 22.41 -16.13 -31.53
CA ALA A 310 21.65 -16.53 -30.32
C ALA A 310 22.25 -15.95 -29.03
N ARG A 311 23.57 -15.81 -28.95
CA ARG A 311 24.27 -15.15 -27.82
C ARG A 311 23.98 -13.66 -27.80
N GLN A 312 23.92 -13.02 -28.96
CA GLN A 312 23.58 -11.61 -29.07
C GLN A 312 22.13 -11.37 -28.67
N GLU A 313 21.17 -12.16 -29.16
CA GLU A 313 19.77 -12.08 -28.76
C GLU A 313 19.57 -12.30 -27.24
N TYR A 314 20.34 -13.21 -26.65
CA TYR A 314 20.35 -13.41 -25.18
C TYR A 314 20.89 -12.19 -24.44
N ARG A 315 21.98 -11.57 -24.92
CA ARG A 315 22.55 -10.36 -24.33
C ARG A 315 21.58 -9.19 -24.42
N ASP A 316 21.00 -8.96 -25.59
CA ASP A 316 20.03 -7.87 -25.83
C ASP A 316 18.77 -8.04 -24.97
N SER A 317 18.28 -9.29 -24.85
CA SER A 317 17.15 -9.62 -23.97
C SER A 317 17.48 -9.40 -22.49
N SER A 318 18.70 -9.74 -22.07
CA SER A 318 19.18 -9.53 -20.70
C SER A 318 19.34 -8.04 -20.37
N GLU A 319 19.87 -7.24 -21.31
CA GLU A 319 19.99 -5.79 -21.15
C GLU A 319 18.60 -5.13 -21.09
N THR A 320 17.68 -5.54 -21.96
CA THR A 320 16.29 -5.08 -21.94
C THR A 320 15.62 -5.40 -20.60
N LEU A 321 15.83 -6.61 -20.06
CA LEU A 321 15.33 -7.01 -18.75
C LEU A 321 15.88 -6.11 -17.64
N ASN A 322 17.19 -5.84 -17.63
CA ASN A 322 17.81 -4.97 -16.64
C ASN A 322 17.26 -3.55 -16.69
N ASN A 323 17.09 -2.98 -17.88
CA ASN A 323 16.51 -1.65 -18.04
C ASN A 323 15.07 -1.59 -17.54
N LEU A 324 14.30 -2.64 -17.80
CA LEU A 324 12.91 -2.75 -17.39
C LEU A 324 12.76 -2.96 -15.87
N THR A 325 13.67 -3.71 -15.24
CA THR A 325 13.75 -3.84 -13.77
C THR A 325 14.04 -2.48 -13.12
N ARG A 326 15.03 -1.73 -13.60
CA ARG A 326 15.30 -0.37 -13.09
C ARG A 326 14.09 0.55 -13.23
N GLN A 327 13.37 0.44 -14.35
CA GLN A 327 12.15 1.19 -14.58
C GLN A 327 11.02 0.80 -13.60
N ALA A 328 10.89 -0.49 -13.28
CA ALA A 328 9.96 -0.99 -12.27
C ALA A 328 10.29 -0.41 -10.89
N ASP A 329 11.55 -0.49 -10.48
CA ASP A 329 12.03 0.02 -9.18
C ASP A 329 11.75 1.52 -9.02
N PHE A 330 11.98 2.29 -10.08
CA PHE A 330 11.67 3.72 -10.11
C PHE A 330 10.18 4.00 -9.90
N TYR A 331 9.28 3.30 -10.60
CA TYR A 331 7.84 3.50 -10.44
C TYR A 331 7.32 3.02 -9.08
N ILE A 332 7.87 1.93 -8.54
CA ILE A 332 7.57 1.45 -7.18
C ILE A 332 8.00 2.49 -6.14
N ALA A 333 9.18 3.09 -6.29
CA ALA A 333 9.63 4.16 -5.41
C ALA A 333 8.69 5.39 -5.45
N GLN A 334 8.23 5.79 -6.64
CA GLN A 334 7.25 6.88 -6.78
C GLN A 334 5.92 6.55 -6.11
N LEU A 335 5.39 5.33 -6.28
CA LEU A 335 4.16 4.87 -5.61
C LEU A 335 4.30 4.93 -4.09
N ASN A 336 5.43 4.46 -3.55
CA ASN A 336 5.69 4.48 -2.12
C ASN A 336 5.72 5.91 -1.55
N ILE A 337 6.26 6.89 -2.30
CA ILE A 337 6.25 8.31 -1.91
C ILE A 337 4.81 8.85 -1.86
N VAL A 338 3.98 8.53 -2.86
CA VAL A 338 2.58 8.98 -2.90
C VAL A 338 1.77 8.35 -1.77
N ILE A 339 1.90 7.04 -1.54
CA ILE A 339 1.19 6.33 -0.46
C ILE A 339 1.59 6.90 0.91
N ARG A 340 2.89 7.10 1.15
CA ARG A 340 3.37 7.72 2.39
C ARG A 340 2.86 9.14 2.55
N SER A 341 2.93 9.97 1.51
CA SER A 341 2.44 11.36 1.60
C SER A 341 0.93 11.45 1.85
N GLN A 342 0.13 10.53 1.30
CA GLN A 342 -1.31 10.44 1.59
C GLN A 342 -1.58 9.99 3.02
N GLN A 343 -0.85 9.00 3.54
CA GLN A 343 -0.97 8.56 4.93
C GLN A 343 -0.47 9.62 5.93
N ASP A 344 0.59 10.35 5.61
CA ASP A 344 1.17 11.41 6.43
C ASP A 344 0.30 12.67 6.49
N ASN A 345 -0.52 12.89 5.46
CA ASN A 345 -1.47 14.01 5.36
C ASN A 345 -2.92 13.62 5.72
N ALA A 346 -3.18 12.35 6.04
CA ALA A 346 -4.51 11.91 6.45
C ALA A 346 -4.96 12.68 7.69
N LEU A 347 -6.23 13.10 7.73
CA LEU A 347 -6.74 13.94 8.82
C LEU A 347 -6.54 13.26 10.18
N TYR A 348 -6.77 11.95 10.25
CA TYR A 348 -6.54 11.16 11.45
C TYR A 348 -5.07 11.21 11.92
N THR A 349 -4.12 11.01 11.00
CA THR A 349 -2.67 11.08 11.29
C THR A 349 -2.25 12.46 11.76
N LEU A 350 -2.78 13.52 11.14
CA LEU A 350 -2.49 14.91 11.53
C LEU A 350 -3.01 15.22 12.93
N ILE A 351 -4.23 14.78 13.26
CA ILE A 351 -4.81 14.95 14.59
C ILE A 351 -4.03 14.15 15.65
N GLN A 352 -3.65 12.90 15.33
CA GLN A 352 -2.80 12.09 16.20
C GLN A 352 -1.45 12.75 16.47
N ARG A 353 -0.80 13.30 15.43
CA ARG A 353 0.44 14.07 15.57
C ARG A 353 0.25 15.35 16.39
N GLY A 354 -0.91 16.01 16.23
CA GLY A 354 -1.30 17.17 17.04
C GLY A 354 -1.38 16.84 18.53
N TYR A 355 -2.02 15.72 18.88
CA TYR A 355 -2.05 15.22 20.25
C TYR A 355 -0.65 14.88 20.78
N GLN A 356 0.17 14.16 20.01
CA GLN A 356 1.53 13.83 20.42
C GLN A 356 2.37 15.07 20.72
N ARG A 357 2.30 16.10 19.86
CA ARG A 357 2.97 17.39 20.09
C ARG A 357 2.44 18.11 21.34
N ALA A 358 1.15 18.00 21.63
CA ALA A 358 0.57 18.60 22.84
C ALA A 358 1.11 17.91 24.11
N VAL A 359 1.24 16.58 24.09
CA VAL A 359 1.87 15.80 25.17
C VAL A 359 3.34 16.21 25.38
N GLU A 360 4.12 16.34 24.31
CA GLU A 360 5.53 16.77 24.38
C GLU A 360 5.67 18.19 24.96
N ARG A 361 4.78 19.11 24.58
CA ARG A 361 4.75 20.48 25.13
C ARG A 361 4.38 20.49 26.61
N TYR A 362 3.40 19.69 27.02
CA TYR A 362 3.03 19.53 28.43
C TYR A 362 4.22 19.01 29.25
N GLN A 363 4.90 17.95 28.79
CA GLN A 363 6.08 17.39 29.47
C GLN A 363 7.20 18.43 29.58
N SER A 364 7.46 19.19 28.51
CA SER A 364 8.47 20.26 28.52
C SER A 364 8.11 21.39 29.49
N ALA A 365 6.84 21.82 29.53
CA ALA A 365 6.36 22.84 30.45
C ALA A 365 6.43 22.37 31.91
N LEU A 366 6.11 21.10 32.17
CA LEU A 366 6.20 20.48 33.50
C LEU A 366 7.65 20.47 34.00
N ALA A 367 8.59 20.04 33.15
CA ALA A 367 10.01 20.05 33.48
C ALA A 367 10.54 21.48 33.76
N ALA A 368 10.14 22.45 32.94
CA ALA A 368 10.54 23.85 33.12
C ALA A 368 9.95 24.47 34.40
N SER A 369 8.68 24.18 34.71
CA SER A 369 8.01 24.61 35.95
C SER A 369 8.70 24.03 37.19
N ASN A 370 8.98 22.72 37.18
CA ASN A 370 9.70 22.06 38.27
C ASN A 370 11.10 22.64 38.47
N MET A 371 11.84 22.88 37.39
CA MET A 371 13.18 23.49 37.46
C MET A 371 13.12 24.92 38.03
N ALA A 372 12.16 25.73 37.60
CA ALA A 372 11.97 27.09 38.11
C ALA A 372 11.61 27.07 39.61
N ASN A 373 10.79 26.10 40.04
CA ASN A 373 10.44 25.92 41.44
C ASN A 373 11.67 25.55 42.30
N THR A 374 12.49 24.59 41.84
CA THR A 374 13.74 24.21 42.53
C THR A 374 14.72 25.39 42.64
N GLN A 375 14.87 26.17 41.57
CA GLN A 375 15.72 27.37 41.58
C GLN A 375 15.22 28.40 42.60
N LEU A 376 13.90 28.63 42.64
CA LEU A 376 13.27 29.56 43.57
C LEU A 376 13.48 29.11 45.03
N GLU A 377 13.26 27.83 45.34
CA GLU A 377 13.45 27.31 46.70
C GLU A 377 14.91 27.37 47.15
N SER A 378 15.86 27.09 46.25
CA SER A 378 17.29 27.27 46.53
C SER A 378 17.61 28.75 46.84
N ALA A 379 17.13 29.67 46.02
CA ALA A 379 17.37 31.10 46.22
C ALA A 379 16.74 31.66 47.50
N LYS A 380 15.53 31.20 47.86
CA LYS A 380 14.88 31.55 49.14
C LYS A 380 15.70 31.04 50.33
N SER A 381 16.22 29.82 50.25
CA SER A 381 17.08 29.23 51.28
C SER A 381 18.38 30.04 51.45
N GLU A 382 19.02 30.43 50.35
CA GLU A 382 20.20 31.30 50.37
C GLU A 382 19.90 32.68 50.97
N LEU A 383 18.77 33.29 50.58
CA LEU A 383 18.33 34.57 51.14
C LEU A 383 18.10 34.48 52.65
N ALA A 384 17.46 33.40 53.13
CA ALA A 384 17.24 33.17 54.55
C ALA A 384 18.56 33.06 55.32
N ARG A 385 19.55 32.32 54.80
CA ARG A 385 20.89 32.22 55.39
C ARG A 385 21.61 33.57 55.42
N ALA A 386 21.58 34.32 54.32
CA ALA A 386 22.21 35.63 54.23
C ALA A 386 21.57 36.64 55.21
N THR A 387 20.24 36.59 55.36
CA THR A 387 19.49 37.42 56.31
C THR A 387 19.86 37.07 57.76
N ALA A 388 19.97 35.78 58.09
CA ALA A 388 20.42 35.34 59.41
C ALA A 388 21.84 35.82 59.73
N SER A 389 22.78 35.73 58.77
CA SER A 389 24.15 36.25 58.93
C SER A 389 24.17 37.78 59.11
N LEU A 390 23.37 38.52 58.35
CA LEU A 390 23.24 39.98 58.50
C LEU A 390 22.73 40.34 59.90
N ASN A 391 21.71 39.65 60.40
CA ASN A 391 21.17 39.88 61.73
C ASN A 391 22.20 39.60 62.83
N SER A 392 22.99 38.53 62.68
CA SER A 392 24.09 38.21 63.59
C SER A 392 25.17 39.30 63.60
N LEU A 393 25.59 39.78 62.43
CA LEU A 393 26.57 40.87 62.31
C LEU A 393 26.05 42.20 62.87
N ASN A 394 24.77 42.51 62.66
CA ASN A 394 24.13 43.69 63.26
C ASN A 394 24.09 43.62 64.78
N ALA A 395 23.78 42.45 65.35
CA ALA A 395 23.82 42.23 66.79
C ALA A 395 25.25 42.38 67.34
N GLY A 396 26.26 41.84 66.66
CA GLY A 396 27.67 42.00 67.00
C GLY A 396 28.14 43.45 66.95
N LEU A 397 27.76 44.19 65.90
CA LEU A 397 28.04 45.63 65.78
C LEU A 397 27.37 46.43 66.91
N GLY A 398 26.13 46.10 67.26
CA GLY A 398 25.42 46.72 68.39
C GLY A 398 26.13 46.47 69.72
N ALA A 399 26.56 45.23 69.96
CA ALA A 399 27.33 44.86 71.15
C ALA A 399 28.69 45.58 71.20
N ALA A 400 29.43 45.65 70.09
CA ALA A 400 30.71 46.35 70.01
C ALA A 400 30.58 47.85 70.29
N LYS A 401 29.56 48.50 69.72
CA LYS A 401 29.24 49.91 70.00
C LYS A 401 28.91 50.12 71.48
N ALA A 402 28.06 49.28 72.07
CA ALA A 402 27.72 49.36 73.50
C ALA A 402 28.95 49.18 74.40
N ALA A 403 29.84 48.22 74.07
CA ALA A 403 31.08 47.99 74.79
C ALA A 403 32.11 49.12 74.65
N ALA A 404 32.05 49.90 73.57
CA ALA A 404 32.85 51.11 73.40
C ALA A 404 32.33 52.27 74.26
N PHE A 405 31.02 52.43 74.42
CA PHE A 405 30.43 53.46 75.30
C PHE A 405 30.56 53.17 76.80
N ALA A 406 30.71 51.89 77.18
CA ALA A 406 30.83 51.47 78.58
C ALA A 406 32.28 51.51 79.14
N ALA A 407 33.28 51.87 78.34
CA ALA A 407 34.71 51.91 78.70
C ALA A 407 35.26 53.34 78.67
#